data_AF-A0A966VNT3-F1
#
_entry.id   AF-A0A966VNT3-F1
#
_cell.length_a   1.000
_cell.length_b   1.000
_cell.length_c   1.000
_cell.angle_alpha   90.00
_cell.angle_beta   90.00
_cell.angle_gamma   90.00
#
_symmetry.space_group_name_H-M   'P 1'
#
loop_
_entity.id
_entity.type
_entity.pdbx_description
1 polymer ?
#
loop_
_entity_poly.entity_id
_entity_poly.type
_entity_poly.pdbx_seq_one_letter_code
_entity_poly.pdbx_strand_id
1 'polypeptide(L)'
;GYNYLINAHPRVDSYTEHFSYRKKAWIELTGCLLFALPYMLVLGHYSIDFFWTSFIQAERSENSLGLDARWLIKGIFVAGLWMIILAILSVAMRLMAYLFGSVDQSAIDLDIGHNELEV
;
A
#
# COMPACT_ATOMS: atom_id res chain seq x y z
N GLY A 1 3.98 2.38 -0.07
CA GLY A 1 4.09 1.18 0.77
C GLY A 1 4.31 1.57 2.21
N TYR A 2 5.49 2.11 2.53
CA TYR A 2 5.93 2.42 3.90
C TYR A 2 4.90 3.17 4.78
N ASN A 3 4.35 4.29 4.30
CA ASN A 3 3.36 5.07 5.09
C ASN A 3 2.12 4.25 5.50
N TYR A 4 1.76 3.22 4.72
CA TYR A 4 0.65 2.33 5.09
C TYR A 4 1.03 1.39 6.24
N LEU A 5 2.28 0.91 6.30
CA LEU A 5 2.76 0.05 7.40
C LEU A 5 2.78 0.76 8.75
N ILE A 6 3.14 2.04 8.74
CA ILE A 6 3.24 2.91 9.92
C ILE A 6 1.98 3.75 10.15
N ASN A 7 0.87 3.44 9.46
CA ASN A 7 -0.41 4.17 9.58
C ASN A 7 -0.34 5.70 9.37
N ALA A 8 0.71 6.17 8.70
CA ALA A 8 0.89 7.55 8.25
C ALA A 8 0.28 7.81 6.86
N HIS A 9 -0.40 6.81 6.29
CA HIS A 9 -1.15 6.99 5.06
C HIS A 9 -2.32 7.96 5.32
N PRO A 10 -2.47 9.05 4.53
CA PRO A 10 -3.58 9.96 4.69
C PRO A 10 -4.91 9.22 4.58
N ARG A 11 -5.64 9.15 5.69
CA ARG A 11 -6.95 8.51 5.79
C ARG A 11 -7.95 9.57 6.25
N VAL A 12 -9.07 9.63 5.56
CA VAL A 12 -10.20 10.50 5.91
C VAL A 12 -11.25 9.60 6.54
N ASP A 13 -11.16 9.42 7.85
CA ASP A 13 -12.10 8.58 8.58
C ASP A 13 -12.56 9.29 9.86
N SER A 14 -13.72 9.93 9.78
CA SER A 14 -14.39 10.57 10.91
C SER A 14 -15.47 9.68 11.53
N TYR A 15 -15.83 8.57 10.85
CA TYR A 15 -16.96 7.75 11.25
C TYR A 15 -16.55 6.61 12.21
N THR A 16 -15.35 6.06 12.05
CA THR A 16 -14.88 4.94 12.89
C THR A 16 -14.28 5.37 14.22
N GLU A 17 -14.14 6.67 14.50
CA GLU A 17 -13.47 7.21 15.69
C GLU A 17 -14.04 6.65 17.00
N HIS A 18 -15.37 6.53 17.07
CA HIS A 18 -16.11 6.04 18.25
C HIS A 18 -16.21 4.52 18.35
N PHE A 19 -15.68 3.78 17.37
CA PHE A 19 -15.78 2.32 17.35
C PHE A 19 -14.72 1.66 18.24
N SER A 20 -15.06 0.50 18.79
CA SER A 20 -14.09 -0.31 19.51
C SER A 20 -12.95 -0.75 18.60
N TYR A 21 -11.75 -0.93 19.16
CA TYR A 21 -10.55 -1.40 18.44
C TYR A 21 -10.81 -2.64 17.59
N ARG A 22 -11.57 -3.61 18.11
CA ARG A 22 -11.94 -4.81 17.35
C ARG A 22 -12.83 -4.54 16.13
N LYS A 23 -13.74 -3.56 16.21
CA LYS A 23 -14.58 -3.17 15.06
C LYS A 23 -13.72 -2.44 14.02
N LYS A 24 -12.85 -1.53 14.44
CA LYS A 24 -11.87 -0.87 13.56
C LYS A 24 -11.01 -1.90 12.82
N ALA A 25 -10.49 -2.91 13.54
CA ALA A 25 -9.69 -3.98 12.95
C ALA A 25 -10.45 -4.82 11.91
N TRP A 26 -11.73 -5.13 12.16
CA TRP A 26 -12.57 -5.82 11.16
C TRP A 26 -12.83 -4.98 9.92
N ILE A 27 -13.10 -3.68 10.09
CA ILE A 27 -13.31 -2.75 8.97
C ILE A 27 -12.03 -2.65 8.13
N GLU A 28 -10.87 -2.48 8.76
CA GLU A 28 -9.59 -2.41 8.05
C GLU A 28 -9.29 -3.73 7.32
N LEU A 29 -9.48 -4.88 7.98
CA LEU A 29 -9.21 -6.19 7.37
C LEU A 29 -10.12 -6.44 6.16
N THR A 30 -11.42 -6.14 6.28
CA THR A 30 -12.37 -6.27 5.16
C THR A 30 -12.06 -5.27 4.05
N GLY A 31 -11.68 -4.04 4.41
CA GLY A 31 -11.14 -3.01 3.52
C GLY A 31 -9.97 -3.51 2.67
N CYS A 32 -8.98 -4.09 3.35
CA CYS A 32 -7.80 -4.71 2.75
C CYS A 32 -8.17 -5.81 1.77
N LEU A 33 -8.98 -6.78 2.19
CA LEU A 33 -9.23 -7.99 1.41
C LEU A 33 -10.20 -7.78 0.24
N LEU A 34 -11.21 -6.93 0.40
CA LEU A 34 -12.27 -6.76 -0.61
C LEU A 34 -12.04 -5.57 -1.53
N PHE A 35 -11.29 -4.57 -1.11
CA PHE A 35 -11.08 -3.35 -1.90
C PHE A 35 -9.61 -3.14 -2.24
N ALA A 36 -8.74 -2.98 -1.24
CA ALA A 36 -7.36 -2.57 -1.48
C ALA A 36 -6.55 -3.65 -2.24
N LEU A 37 -6.57 -4.89 -1.76
CA LEU A 37 -5.83 -6.00 -2.36
C LEU A 37 -6.28 -6.33 -3.79
N PRO A 38 -7.57 -6.55 -4.10
CA PRO A 38 -7.98 -6.88 -5.46
C PRO A 38 -7.70 -5.73 -6.43
N TYR A 39 -7.95 -4.49 -6.03
CA TYR A 39 -7.63 -3.32 -6.85
C TYR A 39 -6.12 -3.25 -7.16
N MET A 40 -5.28 -3.40 -6.14
CA MET A 40 -3.83 -3.32 -6.32
C MET A 40 -3.26 -4.50 -7.10
N LEU A 41 -3.86 -5.70 -7.02
CA LEU A 41 -3.48 -6.85 -7.84
C LEU A 41 -3.76 -6.62 -9.32
N VAL A 42 -4.96 -6.10 -9.65
CA VAL A 42 -5.30 -5.75 -11.03
C VAL A 42 -4.36 -4.66 -11.56
N LEU A 43 -4.15 -3.60 -10.78
CA LEU A 43 -3.24 -2.52 -11.15
C LEU A 43 -1.80 -3.01 -11.31
N GLY A 44 -1.32 -3.85 -10.38
CA GLY A 44 0.01 -4.46 -10.39
C GLY A 44 0.23 -5.35 -11.61
N HIS A 45 -0.78 -6.13 -12.02
CA HIS A 45 -0.72 -6.96 -13.22
C HIS A 45 -0.51 -6.11 -14.48
N TYR A 46 -1.38 -5.14 -14.75
CA TYR A 46 -1.26 -4.28 -15.94
C TYR A 46 -0.03 -3.37 -15.90
N SER A 47 0.49 -3.06 -14.72
CA SER A 47 1.71 -2.26 -14.59
C SER A 47 2.94 -2.99 -15.15
N ILE A 48 2.97 -4.33 -15.09
CA ILE A 48 4.06 -5.12 -15.68
C ILE A 48 4.07 -4.95 -17.20
N ASP A 49 2.92 -5.08 -17.86
CA ASP A 49 2.81 -4.92 -19.31
C ASP A 49 3.21 -3.50 -19.75
N PHE A 50 2.82 -2.51 -18.96
CA PHE A 50 3.21 -1.12 -19.16
C PHE A 50 4.73 -0.92 -19.14
N PHE A 51 5.42 -1.50 -18.17
CA PHE A 51 6.89 -1.45 -18.11
C PHE A 51 7.54 -2.27 -19.23
N TRP A 52 7.06 -3.49 -19.45
CA TRP A 52 7.63 -4.42 -20.40
C TRP A 52 7.61 -3.87 -21.84
N THR A 53 6.48 -3.27 -22.21
CA THR A 53 6.31 -2.61 -23.52
C THR A 53 7.33 -1.48 -23.70
N SER A 54 7.48 -0.63 -22.69
CA SER A 54 8.47 0.46 -22.71
C SER A 54 9.92 -0.02 -22.70
N PHE A 55 10.20 -1.13 -22.03
CA PHE A 55 11.52 -1.73 -21.97
C PHE A 55 11.94 -2.29 -23.34
N ILE A 56 11.05 -3.04 -24.01
CA ILE A 56 11.31 -3.56 -25.36
C ILE A 56 11.48 -2.44 -26.37
N GLN A 57 10.67 -1.38 -26.28
CA GLN A 57 10.76 -0.23 -27.19
C GLN A 57 11.97 0.66 -26.90
N ALA A 58 12.74 0.37 -25.85
CA ALA A 58 13.83 1.20 -25.36
C ALA A 58 13.42 2.68 -25.31
N GLU A 59 12.24 2.94 -24.72
CA GLU A 59 11.56 4.22 -24.83
C GLU A 59 12.44 5.39 -24.39
N ARG A 60 12.65 6.34 -25.31
CA ARG A 60 13.47 7.54 -25.12
C ARG A 60 12.66 8.81 -25.30
N SER A 61 13.22 9.91 -24.85
CA SER A 61 12.70 11.23 -25.19
C SER A 61 13.02 11.62 -26.62
N GLU A 62 12.03 12.15 -27.33
CA GLU A 62 12.22 12.74 -28.68
C GLU A 62 13.09 14.02 -28.64
N ASN A 63 13.16 14.66 -27.47
CA ASN A 63 13.99 15.85 -27.29
C ASN A 63 15.48 15.50 -27.14
N SER A 64 16.37 16.23 -27.83
CA SER A 64 17.82 15.96 -27.89
C SER A 64 18.57 16.05 -26.55
N LEU A 65 17.95 16.62 -25.51
CA LEU A 65 18.47 16.70 -24.13
C LEU A 65 17.59 15.94 -23.13
N GLY A 66 16.69 15.07 -23.59
CA GLY A 66 15.70 14.41 -22.75
C GLY A 66 16.17 13.12 -22.08
N LEU A 67 15.31 12.55 -21.24
CA LEU A 67 15.57 11.29 -20.55
C LEU A 67 15.59 10.12 -21.54
N ASP A 68 16.76 9.51 -21.71
CA ASP A 68 16.97 8.39 -22.63
C ASP A 68 16.40 7.06 -22.12
N ALA A 69 16.27 6.89 -20.80
CA ALA A 69 15.83 5.64 -20.18
C ALA A 69 14.48 5.82 -19.47
N ARG A 70 13.43 6.20 -20.19
CA ARG A 70 12.07 6.40 -19.60
C ARG A 70 11.50 5.12 -18.98
N TRP A 71 11.88 3.97 -19.54
CA TRP A 71 11.53 2.66 -19.00
C TRP A 71 12.01 2.48 -17.55
N LEU A 72 13.12 3.11 -17.13
CA LEU A 72 13.62 3.02 -15.75
C LEU A 72 12.63 3.65 -14.75
N ILE A 73 12.11 4.83 -15.08
CA ILE A 73 11.12 5.52 -14.24
C ILE A 73 9.83 4.70 -14.15
N LYS A 74 9.38 4.14 -15.28
CA LYS A 74 8.24 3.22 -15.31
C LYS A 74 8.51 1.98 -14.46
N GLY A 75 9.74 1.46 -14.46
CA GLY A 75 10.15 0.33 -13.61
C GLY A 75 10.07 0.65 -12.12
N ILE A 76 10.56 1.83 -11.71
CA ILE A 76 10.44 2.29 -10.31
C ILE A 76 8.98 2.43 -9.90
N PHE A 77 8.13 2.95 -10.78
CA PHE A 77 6.68 3.03 -10.55
C PHE A 77 6.06 1.65 -10.32
N VAL A 78 6.36 0.67 -11.19
CA VAL A 78 5.90 -0.72 -11.04
C VAL A 78 6.38 -1.32 -9.72
N ALA A 79 7.67 -1.18 -9.40
CA ALA A 79 8.23 -1.66 -8.14
C ALA A 79 7.52 -1.05 -6.93
N GLY A 80 7.21 0.25 -6.98
CA GLY A 80 6.44 0.93 -5.93
C GLY A 80 5.03 0.36 -5.72
N LEU A 81 4.33 -0.03 -6.80
CA LEU A 81 3.02 -0.68 -6.72
C LEU A 81 3.11 -2.03 -6.02
N TRP A 82 4.08 -2.87 -6.40
CA TRP A 82 4.29 -4.17 -5.78
C TRP A 82 4.68 -4.06 -4.30
N MET A 83 5.47 -3.05 -3.93
CA MET A 83 5.77 -2.75 -2.53
C MET A 83 4.51 -2.36 -1.72
N ILE A 84 3.49 -1.76 -2.34
CA ILE A 84 2.21 -1.49 -1.66
C ILE A 84 1.42 -2.79 -1.46
N ILE A 85 1.39 -3.69 -2.44
CA ILE A 85 0.72 -5.00 -2.29
C ILE A 85 1.32 -5.77 -1.10
N LEU A 86 2.65 -5.80 -0.98
CA LEU A 86 3.33 -6.41 0.16
C LEU A 86 2.98 -5.73 1.49
N ALA A 87 2.88 -4.39 1.50
CA ALA A 87 2.46 -3.65 2.68
C ALA A 87 1.02 -3.98 3.10
N ILE A 88 0.09 -4.07 2.14
CA ILE A 88 -1.31 -4.46 2.38
C ILE A 88 -1.36 -5.87 2.98
N LEU A 89 -0.60 -6.80 2.41
CA LEU A 89 -0.55 -8.17 2.91
C LEU A 89 0.02 -8.24 4.33
N SER A 90 1.09 -7.48 4.61
CA SER A 90 1.68 -7.39 5.94
C SER A 90 0.69 -6.86 6.98
N VAL A 91 -0.09 -5.83 6.64
CA VAL A 91 -1.11 -5.27 7.56
C VAL A 91 -2.26 -6.25 7.75
N ALA A 92 -2.75 -6.88 6.68
CA ALA A 92 -3.80 -7.90 6.75
C ALA A 92 -3.40 -9.07 7.66
N MET A 93 -2.15 -9.56 7.55
CA MET A 93 -1.63 -10.61 8.43
C MET A 93 -1.57 -10.18 9.90
N ARG A 94 -1.11 -8.97 10.20
CA ARG A 94 -1.12 -8.42 11.57
C ARG A 94 -2.54 -8.36 12.13
N LEU A 95 -3.50 -7.84 11.35
CA LEU A 95 -4.91 -7.77 11.74
C LEU A 95 -5.51 -9.15 11.99
N MET A 96 -5.22 -10.14 11.14
CA MET A 96 -5.64 -11.52 11.38
C MET A 96 -5.06 -12.07 12.68
N ALA A 97 -3.77 -11.84 12.96
CA ALA A 97 -3.13 -12.29 14.19
C ALA A 97 -3.74 -11.63 15.46
N TYR A 98 -4.19 -10.39 15.36
CA TYR A 98 -4.90 -9.70 16.45
C TYR A 98 -6.35 -10.16 16.63
N LEU A 99 -7.07 -10.42 15.52
CA LEU A 99 -8.47 -10.83 15.56
C LEU A 99 -8.66 -12.27 16.04
N PHE A 100 -7.78 -13.18 15.59
CA PHE A 100 -7.88 -14.62 15.86
C PHE A 100 -6.84 -15.14 16.86
N GLY A 101 -5.81 -14.36 17.17
CA GLY A 101 -4.74 -14.73 18.09
C GLY A 101 -4.77 -13.94 19.40
N SER A 102 -3.67 -14.08 20.16
CA SER A 102 -3.45 -13.41 21.44
C SER A 102 -2.56 -12.17 21.32
N VAL A 103 -2.45 -11.59 20.12
CA VAL A 103 -1.65 -10.38 19.89
C VAL A 103 -2.37 -9.21 20.56
N ASP A 104 -1.61 -8.40 21.28
CA ASP A 104 -2.14 -7.23 21.99
C ASP A 104 -2.41 -6.05 21.04
N GLN A 105 -3.28 -5.14 21.45
CA GLN A 105 -3.67 -3.95 20.69
C GLN A 105 -2.47 -3.02 20.40
N SER A 106 -1.53 -2.96 21.34
CA SER A 106 -0.30 -2.17 21.21
C SER A 106 0.55 -2.53 19.98
N ALA A 107 0.44 -3.76 19.47
CA ALA A 107 1.16 -4.21 18.28
C ALA A 107 0.51 -3.72 16.97
N ILE A 108 -0.72 -3.19 17.03
CA ILE A 108 -1.45 -2.66 15.87
C ILE A 108 -1.96 -1.27 16.20
N ASP A 109 -1.18 -0.28 15.75
CA ASP A 109 -1.65 1.10 15.70
C ASP A 109 -2.84 1.19 14.72
N LEU A 110 -4.03 1.49 15.20
CA LEU A 110 -5.22 1.73 14.38
C LEU A 110 -5.78 3.13 14.58
N ASP A 111 -5.30 3.86 15.59
CA ASP A 111 -5.78 5.19 15.88
C ASP A 111 -5.14 6.23 14.96
N ILE A 112 -5.90 7.27 14.68
CA ILE A 112 -5.54 8.30 13.70
C ILE A 112 -4.84 9.43 14.46
N GLY A 113 -3.64 9.82 14.01
CA GLY A 113 -2.98 11.03 14.48
C GLY A 113 -2.31 10.96 15.87
N HIS A 114 -2.19 9.76 16.46
CA HIS A 114 -1.49 9.56 17.75
C HIS A 114 -0.08 8.98 17.60
N ASN A 115 0.50 9.06 16.40
CA ASN A 115 1.92 8.76 16.22
C ASN A 115 2.72 9.97 16.70
N GLU A 116 3.01 10.02 18.01
CA GLU A 116 4.21 10.68 18.49
C GLU A 116 5.38 9.92 17.88
N LEU A 117 5.80 10.33 16.69
CA LEU A 117 7.01 9.82 16.08
C LEU A 117 8.17 10.37 16.94
N GLU A 118 8.58 9.60 17.95
CA GLU A 118 9.93 9.71 18.50
C GLU A 118 10.89 9.37 17.36
N VAL A 119 11.32 10.41 16.64
CA VAL A 119 12.49 10.39 15.76
C VAL A 119 13.69 10.91 16.54
#